data_AF-A0A1Q3KTA4-F1
#
_entry.id   AF-A0A1Q3KTA4-F1
#
_cell.length_a   1.000
_cell.length_b   1.000
_cell.length_c   1.000
_cell.angle_alpha   90.00
_cell.angle_beta   90.00
_cell.angle_gamma   90.00
#
_symmetry.space_group_name_H-M   'P 1'
#
loop_
_entity.id
_entity.type
_entity.pdbx_description
1 polymer ?
#
loop_
_entity_poly.entity_id
_entity_poly.type
_entity_poly.pdbx_seq_one_letter_code
_entity_poly.pdbx_strand_id
1 'polypeptide(L)'
;MSESVAVFHGPQPRIRRVAIDRPWTWLAAGWNDLWRVPLVSLACGAVPVVLGWLAVALLLWLDMPYLVLPLGAGFFFVGPFLAVGLYEISRRLETGLPVDGEAVLSAWRRNADQIALMGFALLLLNLAWMRIAQLLYAFFPWPGVPSWDRFTDLLWHATRSLPFLAAGTAIGAVLAAIAFVLGAFSIPYLLDRRCSNLFEAIATSVAAVKLNVRPMALWAGLIVLLVAMAMVPGFLGLIVVLPVVAHSTWHAYRDIVQFDAVVGDEVPKNAGSPG
;
A
#
# COMPACT_ATOMS: atom_id res chain seq x y z
N MET A 1 -28.66 24.45 13.83
CA MET A 1 -27.34 24.79 13.25
C MET A 1 -26.51 23.53 13.31
N SER A 2 -26.49 22.75 12.23
CA SER A 2 -25.69 21.53 12.18
C SER A 2 -24.27 21.93 11.77
N GLU A 3 -23.34 21.94 12.71
CA GLU A 3 -21.90 21.99 12.39
C GLU A 3 -21.56 20.74 11.59
N SER A 4 -21.58 20.86 10.27
CA SER A 4 -20.91 19.89 9.40
C SER A 4 -19.42 20.01 9.70
N VAL A 5 -18.87 19.06 10.46
CA VAL A 5 -17.43 18.87 10.54
C VAL A 5 -16.96 18.62 9.12
N ALA A 6 -16.46 19.67 8.46
CA ALA A 6 -16.01 19.58 7.09
C ALA A 6 -14.78 18.68 7.09
N VAL A 7 -14.97 17.42 6.70
CA VAL A 7 -13.87 16.45 6.60
C VAL A 7 -12.78 17.03 5.70
N PHE A 8 -13.15 17.81 4.68
CA PHE A 8 -12.27 18.43 3.69
C PHE A 8 -11.97 19.90 3.98
N HIS A 9 -10.69 20.24 4.05
CA HIS A 9 -10.21 21.62 4.29
C HIS A 9 -9.70 22.34 3.01
N GLY A 10 -9.90 21.75 1.81
CA GLY A 10 -9.40 22.27 0.52
C GLY A 10 -10.25 21.84 -0.70
N PRO A 11 -9.75 22.01 -1.94
CA PRO A 11 -10.46 21.60 -3.16
C PRO A 11 -10.90 20.14 -3.10
N GLN A 12 -12.18 19.88 -3.34
CA GLN A 12 -12.73 18.54 -3.15
C GLN A 12 -12.21 17.57 -4.21
N PRO A 13 -11.82 16.35 -3.83
CA PRO A 13 -11.43 15.32 -4.78
C PRO A 13 -12.66 14.85 -5.57
N ARG A 14 -12.57 14.92 -6.90
CA ARG A 14 -13.53 14.34 -7.83
C ARG A 14 -13.09 12.95 -8.22
N ILE A 15 -13.93 11.96 -7.96
CA ILE A 15 -13.67 10.57 -8.33
C ILE A 15 -14.20 10.29 -9.73
N ARG A 16 -13.31 9.92 -10.65
CA ARG A 16 -13.64 9.52 -12.01
C ARG A 16 -13.96 8.03 -12.10
N ARG A 17 -14.97 7.67 -12.91
CA ARG A 17 -15.22 6.27 -13.29
C ARG A 17 -14.24 5.83 -14.37
N VAL A 18 -13.69 4.63 -14.23
CA VAL A 18 -12.69 4.08 -15.16
C VAL A 18 -13.13 2.72 -15.70
N ALA A 19 -12.63 2.36 -16.88
CA ALA A 19 -12.91 1.09 -17.53
C ALA A 19 -12.26 -0.09 -16.76
N ILE A 20 -12.80 -1.31 -16.90
CA ILE A 20 -12.38 -2.49 -16.13
C ILE A 20 -10.92 -2.88 -16.41
N ASP A 21 -10.46 -2.67 -17.64
CA ASP A 21 -9.13 -2.99 -18.16
C ASP A 21 -8.05 -1.94 -17.84
N ARG A 22 -8.43 -0.82 -17.23
CA ARG A 22 -7.48 0.24 -16.83
C ARG A 22 -6.31 -0.19 -15.94
N PRO A 23 -6.42 -1.19 -15.05
CA PRO A 23 -5.28 -1.71 -14.31
C PRO A 23 -4.08 -2.11 -15.17
N TRP A 24 -4.29 -2.59 -16.40
CA TRP A 24 -3.20 -2.91 -17.33
C TRP A 24 -2.43 -1.65 -17.77
N THR A 25 -3.13 -0.54 -17.97
CA THR A 25 -2.50 0.74 -18.32
C THR A 25 -1.69 1.32 -17.17
N TRP A 26 -2.18 1.19 -15.93
CA TRP A 26 -1.43 1.62 -14.75
C TRP A 26 -0.19 0.76 -14.54
N LEU A 27 -0.30 -0.56 -14.76
CA LEU A 27 0.83 -1.49 -14.68
C LEU A 27 1.91 -1.18 -15.71
N ALA A 28 1.51 -0.90 -16.97
CA ALA A 28 2.44 -0.51 -18.02
C ALA A 28 3.13 0.83 -17.70
N ALA A 29 2.39 1.80 -17.16
CA ALA A 29 2.96 3.08 -16.75
C ALA A 29 3.94 2.92 -15.56
N GLY A 30 3.59 2.10 -14.57
CA GLY A 30 4.47 1.80 -13.44
C GLY A 30 5.72 1.03 -13.83
N TRP A 31 5.61 0.11 -14.80
CA TRP A 31 6.76 -0.57 -15.40
C TRP A 31 7.69 0.41 -16.12
N ASN A 32 7.13 1.34 -16.88
CA ASN A 32 7.90 2.37 -17.56
C ASN A 32 8.59 3.33 -16.58
N ASP A 33 7.95 3.71 -15.48
CA ASP A 33 8.57 4.53 -14.42
C ASP A 33 9.77 3.83 -13.77
N LEU A 34 9.65 2.53 -13.48
CA LEU A 34 10.77 1.72 -12.98
C LEU A 34 11.99 1.84 -13.90
N TRP A 35 11.79 1.67 -15.22
CA TRP A 35 12.89 1.66 -16.18
C TRP A 35 13.42 3.04 -16.55
N ARG A 36 12.69 4.12 -16.23
CA ARG A 36 13.20 5.49 -16.34
C ARG A 36 14.23 5.80 -15.25
N VAL A 37 14.05 5.26 -14.04
CA VAL A 37 14.96 5.51 -12.91
C VAL A 37 15.28 4.21 -12.15
N PRO A 38 15.89 3.21 -12.81
CA PRO A 38 15.97 1.85 -12.27
C PRO A 38 16.79 1.75 -10.99
N LEU A 39 17.90 2.49 -10.87
CA LEU A 39 18.77 2.42 -9.70
C LEU A 39 18.05 2.84 -8.42
N VAL A 40 17.34 3.97 -8.45
CA VAL A 40 16.65 4.50 -7.28
C VAL A 40 15.44 3.64 -6.94
N SER A 41 14.64 3.25 -7.94
CA SER A 41 13.46 2.42 -7.73
C SER A 41 13.82 1.02 -7.20
N LEU A 42 14.82 0.35 -7.78
CA LEU A 42 15.27 -0.96 -7.30
C LEU A 42 15.94 -0.87 -5.93
N ALA A 43 16.67 0.20 -5.62
CA ALA A 43 17.21 0.41 -4.27
C ALA A 43 16.08 0.48 -3.24
N CYS A 44 15.01 1.23 -3.52
CA CYS A 44 13.82 1.29 -2.66
C CYS A 44 13.16 -0.08 -2.49
N GLY A 45 13.08 -0.90 -3.55
CA GLY A 45 12.58 -2.27 -3.48
C GLY A 45 13.51 -3.23 -2.72
N ALA A 46 14.83 -3.01 -2.78
CA ALA A 46 15.82 -3.83 -2.11
C ALA A 46 15.84 -3.64 -0.60
N VAL A 47 15.60 -2.42 -0.10
CA VAL A 47 15.59 -2.12 1.35
C VAL A 47 14.71 -3.09 2.15
N PRO A 48 13.40 -3.27 1.87
CA PRO A 48 12.56 -4.17 2.65
C PRO A 48 12.99 -5.64 2.53
N VAL A 49 13.50 -6.06 1.37
CA VAL A 49 13.97 -7.44 1.16
C VAL A 49 15.22 -7.73 1.98
N VAL A 50 16.20 -6.83 1.94
CA VAL A 50 17.43 -6.94 2.75
C VAL A 50 17.11 -6.90 4.23
N LEU A 51 16.28 -5.95 4.68
CA LEU A 51 15.87 -5.87 6.08
C LEU A 51 15.11 -7.13 6.53
N GLY A 52 14.26 -7.69 5.69
CA GLY A 52 13.55 -8.94 5.96
C GLY A 52 14.50 -10.11 6.15
N TRP A 53 15.45 -10.29 5.23
CA TRP A 53 16.46 -11.35 5.33
C TRP A 53 17.41 -11.16 6.53
N LEU A 54 17.81 -9.93 6.83
CA LEU A 54 18.61 -9.63 8.02
C LEU A 54 17.84 -9.95 9.30
N ALA A 55 16.56 -9.61 9.38
CA ALA A 55 15.72 -9.93 10.53
C ALA A 55 15.56 -11.44 10.73
N VAL A 56 15.35 -12.20 9.64
CA VAL A 56 15.28 -13.67 9.67
C VAL A 56 16.62 -14.25 10.13
N ALA A 57 17.73 -13.84 9.53
CA ALA A 57 19.06 -14.32 9.89
C ALA A 57 19.40 -14.04 11.36
N LEU A 58 19.08 -12.84 11.85
CA LEU A 58 19.27 -12.46 13.25
C LEU A 58 18.45 -13.33 14.20
N LEU A 59 17.17 -13.56 13.90
CA LEU A 59 16.31 -14.38 14.76
C LEU A 59 16.72 -15.86 14.78
N LEU A 60 17.19 -16.39 13.65
CA LEU A 60 17.75 -17.74 13.60
C LEU A 60 19.03 -17.84 14.41
N TRP A 61 19.88 -16.81 14.36
CA TRP A 61 21.11 -16.76 15.16
C TRP A 61 20.83 -16.66 16.67
N LEU A 62 19.73 -16.00 17.06
CA LEU A 62 19.28 -15.90 18.46
C LEU A 62 18.41 -17.08 18.93
N ASP A 63 18.21 -18.11 18.09
CA ASP A 63 17.32 -19.26 18.34
C ASP A 63 15.86 -18.86 18.70
N MET A 64 15.38 -17.78 18.06
CA MET A 64 14.01 -17.25 18.22
C MET A 64 13.20 -17.24 16.90
N PRO A 65 13.12 -18.35 16.15
CA PRO A 65 12.41 -18.40 14.88
C PRO A 65 10.90 -18.09 15.00
N TYR A 66 10.30 -18.33 16.18
CA TYR A 66 8.88 -18.04 16.45
C TYR A 66 8.54 -16.54 16.40
N LEU A 67 9.54 -15.65 16.47
CA LEU A 67 9.35 -14.20 16.35
C LEU A 67 9.34 -13.67 14.92
N VAL A 68 9.64 -14.51 13.91
CA VAL A 68 9.69 -14.07 12.50
C VAL A 68 8.36 -13.48 12.04
N LEU A 69 7.25 -14.18 12.32
CA LEU A 69 5.90 -13.70 11.96
C LEU A 69 5.50 -12.42 12.72
N PRO A 70 5.68 -12.32 14.06
CA PRO A 70 5.50 -11.08 14.80
C PRO A 70 6.38 -9.91 14.31
N LEU A 71 7.65 -10.13 13.97
CA LEU A 71 8.51 -9.07 13.42
C LEU A 71 8.00 -8.55 12.08
N GLY A 72 7.35 -9.42 11.29
CA GLY A 72 6.63 -9.03 10.08
C GLY A 72 5.61 -7.90 10.33
N ALA A 73 5.01 -7.82 11.53
CA ALA A 73 4.10 -6.74 11.91
C ALA A 73 4.75 -5.34 11.83
N GLY A 74 6.05 -5.23 12.13
CA GLY A 74 6.78 -3.98 12.04
C GLY A 74 6.79 -3.41 10.62
N PHE A 75 6.79 -4.27 9.60
CA PHE A 75 6.72 -3.82 8.20
C PHE A 75 5.39 -3.15 7.85
N PHE A 76 4.29 -3.40 8.56
CA PHE A 76 3.02 -2.69 8.33
C PHE A 76 3.10 -1.23 8.80
N PHE A 77 3.88 -0.95 9.84
CA PHE A 77 4.12 0.42 10.30
C PHE A 77 5.12 1.16 9.42
N VAL A 78 6.21 0.48 9.02
CA VAL A 78 7.27 1.07 8.19
C VAL A 78 6.87 1.17 6.72
N GLY A 79 6.00 0.28 6.24
CA GLY A 79 5.59 0.15 4.84
C GLY A 79 5.13 1.44 4.18
N PRO A 80 4.25 2.24 4.80
CA PRO A 80 3.86 3.55 4.28
C PRO A 80 5.02 4.50 4.00
N PHE A 81 6.04 4.53 4.86
CA PHE A 81 7.21 5.39 4.66
C PHE A 81 8.03 4.95 3.43
N LEU A 82 8.19 3.63 3.25
CA LEU A 82 8.85 3.08 2.06
C LEU A 82 8.04 3.37 0.79
N ALA A 83 6.72 3.19 0.85
CA ALA A 83 5.82 3.44 -0.27
C ALA A 83 5.83 4.92 -0.70
N VAL A 84 5.88 5.85 0.26
CA VAL A 84 5.96 7.29 -0.01
C VAL A 84 7.16 7.65 -0.88
N GLY A 85 8.33 7.05 -0.62
CA GLY A 85 9.51 7.26 -1.46
C GLY A 85 9.28 6.83 -2.91
N LEU A 86 8.69 5.65 -3.12
CA LEU A 86 8.37 5.14 -4.46
C LEU A 86 7.30 5.99 -5.18
N TYR A 87 6.30 6.49 -4.45
CA TYR A 87 5.30 7.41 -5.00
C TYR A 87 5.91 8.77 -5.38
N GLU A 88 6.87 9.27 -4.61
CA GLU A 88 7.57 10.53 -4.92
C GLU A 88 8.35 10.43 -6.24
N ILE A 89 8.93 9.27 -6.56
CA ILE A 89 9.59 9.03 -7.84
C ILE A 89 8.60 9.25 -8.99
N SER A 90 7.44 8.59 -8.97
CA SER A 90 6.42 8.75 -10.03
C SER A 90 5.87 10.17 -10.10
N ARG A 91 5.65 10.83 -8.94
CA ARG A 91 5.21 12.24 -8.89
C ARG A 91 6.22 13.18 -9.56
N ARG A 92 7.51 12.97 -9.31
CA ARG A 92 8.58 13.78 -9.90
C ARG A 92 8.72 13.52 -11.39
N LEU A 93 8.66 12.25 -11.82
CA LEU A 93 8.65 11.88 -13.23
C LEU A 93 7.46 12.50 -13.98
N GLU A 94 6.26 12.50 -13.39
CA GLU A 94 5.07 13.13 -13.97
C GLU A 94 5.22 14.65 -14.12
N THR A 95 5.89 15.29 -13.16
CA THR A 95 6.08 16.76 -13.13
C THR A 95 7.37 17.23 -13.82
N GLY A 96 8.14 16.32 -14.43
CA GLY A 96 9.41 16.64 -15.08
C GLY A 96 10.51 17.11 -14.11
N LEU A 97 10.38 16.81 -12.82
CA LEU A 97 11.37 17.16 -11.80
C LEU A 97 12.47 16.09 -11.74
N PRO A 98 13.71 16.47 -11.38
CA PRO A 98 14.80 15.50 -11.22
C PRO A 98 14.49 14.52 -10.09
N VAL A 99 14.85 13.25 -10.28
CA VAL A 99 14.69 12.19 -9.27
C VAL A 99 16.06 11.86 -8.68
N ASP A 100 16.20 12.12 -7.39
CA ASP A 100 17.42 11.90 -6.61
C ASP A 100 17.10 11.20 -5.27
N GLY A 101 18.10 10.53 -4.67
CA GLY A 101 17.89 9.73 -3.46
C GLY A 101 17.46 10.56 -2.24
N GLU A 102 17.98 11.78 -2.10
CA GLU A 102 17.62 12.69 -1.00
C GLU A 102 16.15 13.08 -1.05
N ALA A 103 15.64 13.40 -2.24
CA ALA A 103 14.23 13.67 -2.45
C ALA A 103 13.32 12.50 -2.05
N VAL A 104 13.71 11.28 -2.43
CA VAL A 104 12.96 10.07 -2.11
C VAL A 104 12.96 9.81 -0.60
N LEU A 105 14.11 9.98 0.06
CA LEU A 105 14.26 9.78 1.51
C LEU A 105 13.59 10.87 2.35
N SER A 106 13.40 12.06 1.81
CA SER A 106 12.74 13.18 2.50
C SER A 106 11.26 13.33 2.16
N ALA A 107 10.73 12.54 1.22
CA ALA A 107 9.36 12.62 0.73
C ALA A 107 8.29 12.53 1.83
N TRP A 108 8.52 11.69 2.84
CA TRP A 108 7.62 11.51 3.99
C TRP A 108 7.42 12.79 4.81
N ARG A 109 8.38 13.73 4.78
CA ARG A 109 8.28 15.01 5.50
C ARG A 109 7.17 15.91 4.97
N ARG A 110 6.60 15.60 3.80
CA ARG A 110 5.48 16.36 3.22
C ARG A 110 4.20 16.27 4.04
N ASN A 111 3.99 15.17 4.75
CA ASN A 111 2.80 14.94 5.58
C ASN A 111 3.07 13.83 6.64
N ALA A 112 4.18 13.99 7.38
CA ALA A 112 4.80 12.92 8.17
C ALA A 112 3.88 12.32 9.22
N ASP A 113 3.18 13.17 9.95
CA ASP A 113 2.24 12.85 11.01
C ASP A 113 1.06 12.03 10.48
N GLN A 114 0.46 12.43 9.35
CA GLN A 114 -0.67 11.69 8.78
C GLN A 114 -0.23 10.36 8.13
N ILE A 115 0.96 10.32 7.53
CA ILE A 115 1.57 9.08 7.00
C ILE A 115 1.87 8.11 8.16
N ALA A 116 2.37 8.61 9.29
CA ALA A 116 2.60 7.82 10.49
C ALA A 116 1.29 7.27 11.07
N LEU A 117 0.23 8.08 11.12
CA LEU A 117 -1.09 7.63 11.56
C LEU A 117 -1.65 6.54 10.63
N MET A 118 -1.42 6.63 9.32
CA MET A 118 -1.78 5.57 8.38
C MET A 118 -1.00 4.27 8.65
N GLY A 119 0.31 4.37 8.89
CA GLY A 119 1.13 3.22 9.31
C GLY A 119 0.65 2.61 10.62
N PHE A 120 0.25 3.45 11.58
CA PHE A 120 -0.33 2.97 12.84
C PHE A 120 -1.68 2.26 12.63
N ALA A 121 -2.55 2.80 11.77
CA ALA A 121 -3.81 2.15 11.43
C ALA A 121 -3.60 0.77 10.78
N LEU A 122 -2.64 0.64 9.85
CA LEU A 122 -2.27 -0.63 9.24
C LEU A 122 -1.64 -1.60 10.25
N LEU A 123 -0.83 -1.10 11.19
CA LEU A 123 -0.28 -1.89 12.28
C LEU A 123 -1.40 -2.47 13.15
N LEU A 124 -2.38 -1.65 13.57
CA LEU A 124 -3.53 -2.12 14.36
C LEU A 124 -4.33 -3.20 13.63
N LEU A 125 -4.54 -3.02 12.33
CA LEU A 125 -5.21 -4.02 11.49
C LEU A 125 -4.42 -5.34 11.46
N ASN A 126 -3.09 -5.27 11.36
CA ASN A 126 -2.25 -6.47 11.43
C ASN A 126 -2.22 -7.10 12.84
N LEU A 127 -2.23 -6.32 13.91
CA LEU A 127 -2.36 -6.86 15.27
C LEU A 127 -3.70 -7.59 15.45
N ALA A 128 -4.79 -7.04 14.91
CA ALA A 128 -6.09 -7.70 14.90
C ALA A 128 -6.06 -9.01 14.10
N TRP A 129 -5.40 -9.03 12.94
CA TRP A 129 -5.16 -10.25 12.17
C TRP A 129 -4.40 -11.30 12.98
N MET A 130 -3.29 -10.94 13.62
CA MET A 130 -2.52 -11.87 14.44
C MET A 130 -3.37 -12.46 15.58
N ARG A 131 -4.21 -11.65 16.21
CA ARG A 131 -5.16 -12.13 17.23
C ARG A 131 -6.18 -13.10 16.66
N ILE A 132 -6.74 -12.81 15.49
CA ILE A 132 -7.66 -13.72 14.81
C ILE A 132 -6.94 -15.04 14.44
N ALA A 133 -5.70 -14.98 13.95
CA ALA A 133 -4.91 -16.16 13.62
C ALA A 133 -4.65 -17.05 14.85
N GLN A 134 -4.35 -16.45 16.00
CA GLN A 134 -4.21 -17.19 17.28
C GLN A 134 -5.52 -17.85 17.70
N LEU A 135 -6.66 -17.15 17.58
CA LEU A 135 -7.98 -17.69 17.91
C LEU A 135 -8.39 -18.82 16.95
N LEU A 136 -8.12 -18.66 15.66
CA LEU A 136 -8.31 -19.72 14.67
C LEU A 136 -7.48 -20.94 15.04
N TYR A 137 -6.20 -20.74 15.35
CA TYR A 137 -5.35 -21.85 15.81
C TYR A 137 -5.95 -22.53 17.06
N ALA A 138 -6.41 -21.77 18.05
CA ALA A 138 -7.01 -22.35 19.26
C ALA A 138 -8.35 -23.07 19.01
N PHE A 139 -9.10 -22.67 17.98
CA PHE A 139 -10.43 -23.22 17.68
C PHE A 139 -10.37 -24.57 16.95
N PHE A 140 -9.33 -24.81 16.15
CA PHE A 140 -9.18 -26.07 15.42
C PHE A 140 -8.48 -27.13 16.29
N PRO A 141 -8.89 -28.41 16.21
CA PRO A 141 -8.27 -29.49 16.98
C PRO A 141 -6.92 -29.89 16.37
N TRP A 142 -5.83 -29.74 17.14
CA TRP A 142 -4.48 -30.13 16.72
C TRP A 142 -4.01 -31.38 17.48
N PRO A 143 -3.50 -32.42 16.80
CA PRO A 143 -2.87 -33.56 17.45
C PRO A 143 -1.45 -33.19 17.94
N GLY A 144 -1.35 -32.34 18.97
CA GLY A 144 -0.07 -31.92 19.57
C GLY A 144 0.80 -31.06 18.64
N VAL A 145 1.74 -30.32 19.23
CA VAL A 145 2.72 -29.51 18.48
C VAL A 145 3.74 -30.48 17.86
N PRO A 146 3.85 -30.59 16.52
CA PRO A 146 4.93 -31.38 15.92
C PRO A 146 6.26 -30.73 16.28
N SER A 147 7.24 -31.52 16.73
CA SER A 147 8.63 -31.06 16.77
C SER A 147 9.07 -30.66 15.36
N TRP A 148 9.91 -29.62 15.24
CA TRP A 148 10.39 -29.09 13.96
C TRP A 148 11.07 -30.15 13.07
N ASP A 149 11.54 -31.25 13.67
CA ASP A 149 12.13 -32.41 12.97
C ASP A 149 11.16 -33.14 12.02
N ARG A 150 9.86 -32.85 12.10
CA ARG A 150 8.82 -33.50 11.28
C ARG A 150 8.00 -32.51 10.45
N PHE A 151 8.67 -31.57 9.80
CA PHE A 151 8.04 -30.73 8.76
C PHE A 151 7.36 -31.58 7.66
N THR A 152 7.80 -32.83 7.45
CA THR A 152 7.17 -33.80 6.54
C THR A 152 5.82 -34.35 7.04
N ASP A 153 5.58 -34.41 8.37
CA ASP A 153 4.29 -34.83 8.93
C ASP A 153 3.22 -33.74 8.76
N LEU A 154 3.61 -32.46 8.70
CA LEU A 154 2.73 -31.33 8.34
C LEU A 154 2.18 -31.46 6.91
N LEU A 155 2.98 -31.97 5.97
CA LEU A 155 2.56 -32.27 4.59
C LEU A 155 1.62 -33.49 4.52
N TRP A 156 1.79 -34.50 5.38
CA TRP A 156 0.88 -35.65 5.46
C TRP A 156 -0.44 -35.33 6.17
N HIS A 157 -0.45 -34.31 7.05
CA HIS A 157 -1.65 -33.74 7.68
C HIS A 157 -2.35 -32.66 6.84
N ALA A 158 -1.89 -32.41 5.62
CA ALA A 158 -2.39 -31.34 4.75
C ALA A 158 -3.92 -31.35 4.58
N THR A 159 -4.55 -32.53 4.47
CA THR A 159 -6.02 -32.65 4.34
C THR A 159 -6.79 -32.25 5.60
N ARG A 160 -6.26 -32.51 6.79
CA ARG A 160 -6.88 -32.07 8.07
C ARG A 160 -6.67 -30.58 8.34
N SER A 161 -5.61 -29.99 7.80
CA SER A 161 -5.38 -28.54 7.88
C SER A 161 -6.19 -27.73 6.86
N LEU A 162 -6.81 -28.35 5.85
CA LEU A 162 -7.56 -27.64 4.80
C LEU A 162 -8.65 -26.71 5.37
N PRO A 163 -9.50 -27.12 6.33
CA PRO A 163 -10.49 -26.22 6.92
C PRO A 163 -9.87 -25.02 7.64
N PHE A 164 -8.76 -25.23 8.35
CA PHE A 164 -8.01 -24.15 9.03
C PHE A 164 -7.41 -23.17 8.01
N LEU A 165 -6.76 -23.69 6.97
CA LEU A 165 -6.17 -22.88 5.89
C LEU A 165 -7.25 -22.12 5.10
N ALA A 166 -8.38 -22.76 4.78
CA ALA A 166 -9.50 -22.14 4.09
C ALA A 166 -10.13 -21.02 4.93
N ALA A 167 -10.38 -21.27 6.22
CA ALA A 167 -10.93 -20.26 7.14
C ALA A 167 -9.97 -19.09 7.33
N GLY A 168 -8.69 -19.37 7.56
CA GLY A 168 -7.64 -18.34 7.67
C GLY A 168 -7.51 -17.52 6.41
N THR A 169 -7.52 -18.16 5.24
CA THR A 169 -7.45 -17.46 3.94
C THR A 169 -8.67 -16.58 3.71
N ALA A 170 -9.88 -17.07 4.00
CA ALA A 170 -11.11 -16.29 3.87
C ALA A 170 -11.11 -15.05 4.77
N ILE A 171 -10.76 -15.21 6.05
CA ILE A 171 -10.74 -14.08 6.99
C ILE A 171 -9.60 -13.10 6.64
N GLY A 172 -8.43 -13.63 6.28
CA GLY A 172 -7.31 -12.83 5.78
C GLY A 172 -7.69 -12.03 4.53
N ALA A 173 -8.42 -12.63 3.59
CA ALA A 173 -8.91 -11.95 2.39
C ALA A 173 -9.88 -10.81 2.72
N VAL A 174 -10.76 -10.99 3.72
CA VAL A 174 -11.65 -9.92 4.20
C VAL A 174 -10.84 -8.76 4.80
N LEU A 175 -9.87 -9.04 5.68
CA LEU A 175 -9.02 -8.00 6.26
C LEU A 175 -8.16 -7.31 5.21
N ALA A 176 -7.63 -8.04 4.22
CA ALA A 176 -6.89 -7.49 3.10
C ALA A 176 -7.77 -6.59 2.24
N ALA A 177 -9.03 -6.98 1.98
CA ALA A 177 -9.99 -6.14 1.27
C ALA A 177 -10.28 -4.84 2.05
N ILE A 178 -10.42 -4.90 3.38
CA ILE A 178 -10.58 -3.72 4.23
C ILE A 178 -9.33 -2.83 4.12
N ALA A 179 -8.13 -3.40 4.30
CA ALA A 179 -6.86 -2.68 4.18
C ALA A 179 -6.76 -1.98 2.81
N PHE A 180 -7.10 -2.69 1.74
CA PHE A 180 -7.07 -2.17 0.38
C PHE A 180 -8.06 -1.03 0.18
N VAL A 181 -9.32 -1.19 0.59
CA VAL A 181 -10.33 -0.12 0.47
C VAL A 181 -9.91 1.14 1.23
N LEU A 182 -9.37 0.99 2.44
CA LEU A 182 -8.93 2.10 3.26
C LEU A 182 -7.60 2.72 2.78
N GLY A 183 -6.74 1.94 2.12
CA GLY A 183 -5.34 2.31 1.88
C GLY A 183 -4.93 2.51 0.43
N ALA A 184 -5.70 2.00 -0.55
CA ALA A 184 -5.31 1.99 -1.96
C ALA A 184 -4.84 3.35 -2.46
N PHE A 185 -5.52 4.44 -2.05
CA PHE A 185 -5.17 5.80 -2.45
C PHE A 185 -4.84 6.75 -1.29
N SER A 186 -4.86 6.27 -0.04
CA SER A 186 -4.64 7.14 1.11
C SER A 186 -3.21 7.68 1.16
N ILE A 187 -2.20 6.84 0.95
CA ILE A 187 -0.80 7.31 0.97
C ILE A 187 -0.46 8.20 -0.24
N PRO A 188 -0.82 7.86 -1.50
CA PRO A 188 -0.65 8.77 -2.63
C PRO A 188 -1.33 10.12 -2.40
N TYR A 189 -2.54 10.13 -1.82
CA TYR A 189 -3.28 11.35 -1.50
C TYR A 189 -2.56 12.21 -0.45
N LEU A 190 -2.12 11.60 0.66
CA LEU A 190 -1.37 12.31 1.71
C LEU A 190 -0.04 12.88 1.21
N LEU A 191 0.61 12.20 0.24
CA LEU A 191 1.82 12.70 -0.39
C LEU A 191 1.56 13.88 -1.32
N ASP A 192 0.53 13.77 -2.17
CA ASP A 192 0.13 14.82 -3.11
C ASP A 192 -0.33 16.07 -2.36
N ARG A 193 -1.16 15.89 -1.33
CA ARG A 193 -1.81 16.95 -0.55
C ARG A 193 -1.15 17.13 0.82
N ARG A 194 -0.25 18.11 0.91
CA ARG A 194 0.53 18.40 2.14
C ARG A 194 -0.31 18.74 3.37
N CYS A 195 -1.48 19.38 3.17
CA CYS A 195 -2.32 19.85 4.27
C CYS A 195 -3.53 18.95 4.53
N SER A 196 -3.64 17.79 3.88
CA SER A 196 -4.78 16.90 4.09
C SER A 196 -4.61 16.03 5.32
N ASN A 197 -5.71 15.71 5.98
CA ASN A 197 -5.73 14.79 7.12
C ASN A 197 -5.98 13.33 6.67
N LEU A 198 -5.70 12.38 7.58
CA LEU A 198 -5.89 10.95 7.35
C LEU A 198 -7.34 10.58 6.96
N PHE A 199 -8.33 11.24 7.57
CA PHE A 199 -9.74 10.92 7.32
C PHE A 199 -10.17 11.30 5.90
N GLU A 200 -9.69 12.43 5.37
CA GLU A 200 -9.88 12.81 3.96
C GLU A 200 -9.30 11.77 3.01
N ALA A 201 -8.08 11.30 3.32
CA ALA A 201 -7.39 10.31 2.50
C ALA A 201 -8.15 8.99 2.46
N ILE A 202 -8.58 8.48 3.62
CA ILE A 202 -9.38 7.25 3.74
C ILE A 202 -10.73 7.42 3.06
N ALA A 203 -11.43 8.54 3.28
CA ALA A 203 -12.73 8.79 2.66
C ALA A 203 -12.62 8.81 1.13
N THR A 204 -11.56 9.43 0.60
CA THR A 204 -11.25 9.46 -0.84
C THR A 204 -10.97 8.06 -1.36
N SER A 205 -10.15 7.26 -0.67
CA SER A 205 -9.86 5.87 -1.03
C SER A 205 -11.13 5.02 -1.07
N VAL A 206 -11.97 5.11 -0.03
CA VAL A 206 -13.25 4.39 0.07
C VAL A 206 -14.18 4.79 -1.07
N ALA A 207 -14.33 6.09 -1.34
CA ALA A 207 -15.18 6.59 -2.41
C ALA A 207 -14.68 6.14 -3.80
N ALA A 208 -13.37 6.20 -4.01
CA ALA A 208 -12.71 5.74 -5.23
C ALA A 208 -12.97 4.24 -5.49
N VAL A 209 -12.78 3.41 -4.47
CA VAL A 209 -12.97 1.96 -4.60
C VAL A 209 -14.44 1.59 -4.79
N LYS A 210 -15.36 2.22 -4.03
CA LYS A 210 -16.80 1.99 -4.17
C LYS A 210 -17.35 2.41 -5.53
N LEU A 211 -16.84 3.50 -6.11
CA LEU A 211 -17.27 3.94 -7.44
C LEU A 211 -16.75 3.01 -8.57
N ASN A 212 -15.59 2.38 -8.34
CA ASN A 212 -14.83 1.63 -9.33
C ASN A 212 -14.58 0.17 -8.92
N VAL A 213 -15.57 -0.51 -8.33
CA VAL A 213 -15.42 -1.85 -7.72
C VAL A 213 -14.75 -2.86 -8.66
N ARG A 214 -15.18 -2.93 -9.92
CA ARG A 214 -14.67 -3.93 -10.89
C ARG A 214 -13.19 -3.72 -11.25
N PRO A 215 -12.75 -2.55 -11.75
CA PRO A 215 -11.32 -2.32 -12.00
C PRO A 215 -10.48 -2.39 -10.73
N MET A 216 -11.02 -1.99 -9.57
CA MET A 216 -10.30 -2.09 -8.30
C MET A 216 -10.15 -3.53 -7.81
N ALA A 217 -11.14 -4.39 -8.03
CA ALA A 217 -11.03 -5.82 -7.77
C ALA A 217 -9.98 -6.47 -8.68
N LEU A 218 -9.94 -6.12 -9.97
CA LEU A 218 -8.88 -6.56 -10.87
C LEU A 218 -7.51 -6.07 -10.39
N TRP A 219 -7.39 -4.80 -10.01
CA TRP A 219 -6.13 -4.25 -9.50
C TRP A 219 -5.65 -4.96 -8.24
N ALA A 220 -6.53 -5.18 -7.26
CA ALA A 220 -6.22 -5.94 -6.05
C ALA A 220 -5.77 -7.38 -6.39
N GLY A 221 -6.47 -8.05 -7.31
CA GLY A 221 -6.10 -9.38 -7.79
C GLY A 221 -4.72 -9.43 -8.46
N LEU A 222 -4.40 -8.43 -9.28
CA LEU A 222 -3.08 -8.31 -9.90
C LEU A 222 -1.98 -8.10 -8.87
N ILE A 223 -2.20 -7.25 -7.85
CA ILE A 223 -1.24 -7.06 -6.76
C ILE A 223 -0.99 -8.39 -6.04
N VAL A 224 -2.06 -9.11 -5.67
CA VAL A 224 -1.94 -10.41 -4.98
C VAL A 224 -1.14 -11.40 -5.84
N LEU A 225 -1.45 -11.51 -7.13
CA LEU A 225 -0.75 -12.41 -8.05
C LEU A 225 0.74 -12.05 -8.18
N LEU A 226 1.05 -10.78 -8.43
CA LEU A 226 2.42 -10.30 -8.60
C LEU A 226 3.24 -10.51 -7.33
N VAL A 227 2.68 -10.19 -6.16
CA VAL A 227 3.35 -10.39 -4.87
C VAL A 227 3.55 -11.88 -4.58
N ALA A 228 2.54 -12.72 -4.81
CA ALA A 228 2.66 -14.16 -4.62
C ALA A 228 3.76 -14.77 -5.51
N MET A 229 3.81 -14.39 -6.79
CA MET A 229 4.88 -14.82 -7.71
C MET A 229 6.26 -14.31 -7.27
N ALA A 230 6.34 -13.08 -6.77
CA ALA A 230 7.59 -12.47 -6.31
C ALA A 230 8.14 -13.07 -5.00
N MET A 231 7.29 -13.73 -4.22
CA MET A 231 7.72 -14.44 -3.00
C MET A 231 8.40 -15.78 -3.32
N VAL A 232 8.06 -16.45 -4.43
CA VAL A 232 8.61 -17.76 -4.85
C VAL A 232 10.15 -17.83 -4.83
N PRO A 233 10.90 -16.85 -5.39
CA PRO A 233 12.37 -16.87 -5.35
C PRO A 233 12.95 -16.40 -4.00
N GLY A 234 12.28 -16.67 -2.88
CA GLY A 234 12.74 -16.24 -1.54
C GLY A 234 12.70 -14.73 -1.35
N PHE A 235 11.57 -14.10 -1.71
CA PHE A 235 11.33 -12.65 -1.63
C PHE A 235 12.14 -11.77 -2.59
N LEU A 236 13.12 -12.31 -3.33
CA LEU A 236 13.95 -11.52 -4.25
C LEU A 236 13.15 -10.85 -5.37
N GLY A 237 12.02 -11.44 -5.78
CA GLY A 237 11.14 -10.83 -6.78
C GLY A 237 10.50 -9.52 -6.29
N LEU A 238 10.41 -9.31 -4.97
CA LEU A 238 9.83 -8.09 -4.39
C LEU A 238 10.68 -6.85 -4.67
N ILE A 239 11.98 -7.01 -4.95
CA ILE A 239 12.87 -5.91 -5.36
C ILE A 239 12.32 -5.21 -6.60
N VAL A 240 11.69 -5.96 -7.51
CA VAL A 240 11.09 -5.43 -8.75
C VAL A 240 9.61 -5.16 -8.56
N VAL A 241 8.88 -6.08 -7.92
CA VAL A 241 7.42 -5.97 -7.81
C VAL A 241 6.97 -4.81 -6.91
N LEU A 242 7.66 -4.54 -5.79
CA LEU A 242 7.27 -3.45 -4.90
C LEU A 242 7.32 -2.08 -5.59
N PRO A 243 8.43 -1.70 -6.28
CA PRO A 243 8.45 -0.46 -7.06
C PRO A 243 7.38 -0.43 -8.16
N VAL A 244 7.23 -1.51 -8.94
CA VAL A 244 6.24 -1.56 -10.03
C VAL A 244 4.82 -1.33 -9.50
N VAL A 245 4.45 -2.01 -8.41
CA VAL A 245 3.12 -1.85 -7.79
C VAL A 245 2.94 -0.43 -7.24
N ALA A 246 3.97 0.15 -6.61
CA ALA A 246 3.90 1.51 -6.11
C ALA A 246 3.74 2.55 -7.23
N HIS A 247 4.58 2.50 -8.27
CA HIS A 247 4.46 3.38 -9.43
C HIS A 247 3.10 3.23 -10.11
N SER A 248 2.63 1.99 -10.29
CA SER A 248 1.31 1.73 -10.87
C SER A 248 0.17 2.29 -10.02
N THR A 249 0.28 2.19 -8.69
CA THR A 249 -0.70 2.75 -7.76
C THR A 249 -0.73 4.27 -7.82
N TRP A 250 0.43 4.93 -8.03
CA TRP A 250 0.47 6.37 -8.30
C TRP A 250 -0.32 6.73 -9.56
N HIS A 251 -0.11 6.01 -10.66
CA HIS A 251 -0.86 6.23 -11.90
C HIS A 251 -2.35 5.94 -11.73
N ALA A 252 -2.72 4.88 -11.00
CA ALA A 252 -4.12 4.59 -10.66
C ALA A 252 -4.76 5.72 -9.85
N TYR A 253 -4.03 6.26 -8.87
CA TYR A 253 -4.46 7.42 -8.07
C TYR A 253 -4.72 8.64 -8.96
N ARG A 254 -3.78 9.01 -9.83
CA ARG A 254 -3.91 10.17 -10.73
C ARG A 254 -5.01 9.99 -11.78
N ASP A 255 -5.26 8.76 -12.20
CA ASP A 255 -6.29 8.42 -13.19
C ASP A 255 -7.71 8.42 -12.61
N ILE A 256 -7.86 8.15 -11.30
CA ILE A 256 -9.16 8.08 -10.61
C ILE A 256 -9.49 9.33 -9.80
N VAL A 257 -8.51 9.90 -9.09
CA VAL A 257 -8.69 11.04 -8.20
C VAL A 257 -8.22 12.31 -8.89
N GLN A 258 -9.18 13.17 -9.23
CA GLN A 258 -8.94 14.45 -9.89
C GLN A 258 -9.30 15.60 -8.95
N PHE A 259 -8.70 16.76 -9.16
CA PHE A 259 -9.03 17.98 -8.42
C PHE A 259 -9.44 19.02 -9.44
N ASP A 260 -10.59 19.66 -9.22
CA ASP A 260 -11.02 20.76 -10.08
C ASP A 260 -10.02 21.92 -9.96
N ALA A 261 -9.68 22.54 -11.09
CA ALA A 261 -8.92 23.78 -11.06
C ALA A 261 -9.79 24.84 -10.37
N VAL A 262 -9.20 25.58 -9.42
CA VAL A 262 -9.87 26.72 -8.82
C VAL A 262 -10.16 27.73 -9.95
N VAL A 263 -11.42 27.84 -10.37
CA VAL A 263 -11.88 28.90 -11.25
C VAL A 263 -11.90 30.17 -10.41
N GLY A 264 -10.84 30.97 -10.48
CA GLY A 264 -10.69 32.13 -9.61
C GLY A 264 -9.44 32.94 -9.91
N ASP A 265 -9.36 33.47 -11.13
CA ASP A 265 -8.74 34.76 -11.42
C ASP A 265 -9.34 35.26 -12.74
N GLU A 266 -10.60 35.69 -12.69
CA GLU A 266 -11.04 36.72 -13.63
C GLU A 266 -10.24 37.99 -13.28
N VAL A 267 -9.12 38.17 -13.97
CA VAL A 267 -8.44 39.46 -14.05
C VAL A 267 -9.49 40.49 -14.45
N PRO A 268 -9.76 41.53 -13.64
CA PRO A 268 -10.66 42.59 -14.08
C PRO A 268 -10.04 43.20 -15.34
N LYS A 269 -10.75 43.06 -16.47
CA LYS A 269 -10.46 43.79 -17.70
C LYS A 269 -10.48 45.28 -17.37
N ASN A 270 -9.29 45.84 -17.23
CA ASN A 270 -8.88 47.16 -17.71
C ASN A 270 -10.02 48.20 -17.80
N ALA A 271 -10.24 48.95 -16.73
CA ALA A 271 -10.87 50.27 -16.80
C ALA A 271 -9.79 51.34 -16.65
N GLY A 272 -8.90 51.38 -17.64
CA GLY A 272 -8.05 52.53 -17.91
C GLY A 272 -8.53 53.19 -19.20
N SER A 273 -9.16 54.37 -19.08
CA SER A 273 -9.02 55.40 -20.10
C SER A 273 -8.87 56.75 -19.38
N PRO A 274 -7.82 57.54 -19.72
CA PRO A 274 -7.65 58.89 -19.21
C PRO A 274 -8.58 59.85 -19.97
N GLY A 275 -9.20 60.77 -19.24
CA GLY A 275 -10.00 61.89 -19.74
C GLY A 275 -10.18 62.91 -18.64
#